data_AF-A0A0K9GNT7-F1
#
_entry.id   AF-A0A0K9GNT7-F1
#
_cell.length_a   1.000
_cell.length_b   1.000
_cell.length_c   1.000
_cell.angle_alpha   90.00
_cell.angle_beta   90.00
_cell.angle_gamma   90.00
#
_symmetry.space_group_name_H-M   'P 1'
#
loop_
_entity.id
_entity.type
_entity.pdbx_description
1 polymer ?
#
loop_
_entity_poly.entity_id
_entity_poly.type
_entity_poly.pdbx_seq_one_letter_code
_entity_poly.pdbx_strand_id
1 'polypeptide(L)' 'MKRQSPLSIGIIYIVLGVLFIVFAIQSVSSNGWGFFSYFLVGLATLDMGSGVRMLILHFKIKAIQKSKKK' A
#
# COMPACT_ATOMS: atom_id res chain seq x y z
N MET A 1 -3.29 -23.63 9.97
CA MET A 1 -2.71 -22.35 9.53
C MET A 1 -3.65 -21.72 8.49
N LYS A 2 -4.54 -20.80 8.89
CA LYS A 2 -5.51 -20.19 7.94
C LYS A 2 -4.73 -19.36 6.93
N ARG A 3 -4.76 -19.74 5.64
CA ARG A 3 -4.28 -18.92 4.53
C ARG A 3 -5.09 -17.62 4.54
N GLN A 4 -4.57 -16.58 5.16
CA GLN A 4 -5.17 -15.24 5.06
C GLN A 4 -5.23 -14.90 3.56
N SER A 5 -6.44 -14.61 3.09
CA SER A 5 -6.65 -14.26 1.68
C SER A 5 -5.72 -13.09 1.36
N PRO A 6 -4.87 -13.20 0.32
CA PRO A 6 -3.96 -12.13 -0.06
C PRO A 6 -4.69 -10.78 -0.08
N LEU A 7 -5.90 -10.74 -0.65
CA LEU A 7 -6.72 -9.53 -0.73
C LEU A 7 -6.96 -8.82 0.61
N SER A 8 -7.19 -9.58 1.69
CA SER A 8 -7.42 -8.99 3.03
C SER A 8 -6.17 -8.32 3.59
N ILE A 9 -5.00 -8.91 3.35
CA ILE A 9 -3.71 -8.33 3.74
C ILE A 9 -3.40 -7.07 2.91
N GLY A 10 -3.69 -7.10 1.61
CA GLY A 10 -3.47 -5.94 0.73
C GLY A 10 -4.28 -4.71 1.13
N ILE A 11 -5.52 -4.90 1.59
CA ILE A 11 -6.38 -3.82 2.08
C ILE A 11 -5.78 -3.20 3.35
N ILE A 12 -5.27 -4.01 4.28
CA ILE A 12 -4.64 -3.53 5.51
C ILE A 12 -3.42 -2.66 5.18
N TYR A 13 -2.56 -3.09 4.26
CA TYR A 13 -1.41 -2.28 3.82
C TYR A 13 -1.82 -0.96 3.18
N ILE A 14 -2.87 -0.93 2.37
CA ILE A 14 -3.37 0.32 1.78
C ILE A 14 -3.91 1.26 2.86
N VAL A 15 -4.72 0.75 3.79
CA VAL A 15 -5.27 1.55 4.89
C VAL A 15 -4.15 2.11 5.77
N LEU A 16 -3.17 1.28 6.12
CA LEU A 16 -2.02 1.68 6.92
C LEU A 16 -1.17 2.73 6.21
N GLY A 17 -0.91 2.56 4.90
CA GLY A 17 -0.21 3.53 4.09
C GLY A 17 -0.92 4.88 4.03
N VAL A 18 -2.25 4.91 3.87
CA VAL A 18 -3.04 6.16 3.92
C VAL A 18 -2.90 6.84 5.28
N LEU A 19 -2.90 6.06 6.36
CA LEU A 19 -2.76 6.57 7.72
C LEU A 19 -1.38 7.24 7.92
N PHE A 20 -0.31 6.63 7.41
CA PHE A 20 1.02 7.25 7.43
C PHE A 20 1.11 8.50 6.56
N ILE A 21 0.40 8.57 5.42
CA ILE A 21 0.31 9.80 4.61
C ILE A 21 -0.33 10.94 5.41
N VAL A 22 -1.44 10.68 6.10
CA VAL A 22 -2.11 11.71 6.94
C VAL A 22 -1.18 12.21 8.04
N PHE A 23 -0.47 11.31 8.72
CA PHE A 23 0.51 11.69 9.73
C PHE A 23 1.70 12.45 9.15
N ALA A 24 2.17 12.09 7.96
CA ALA A 24 3.24 12.81 7.28
C ALA A 24 2.81 14.25 6.96
N ILE A 25 1.59 14.44 6.47
CA ILE A 25 1.02 15.76 6.19
C ILE A 25 0.90 16.59 7.47
N GLN A 26 0.38 16.02 8.55
CA GLN A 26 0.28 16.71 9.84
C GLN A 26 1.66 17.08 10.41
N SER A 27 2.64 16.18 10.28
CA SER A 27 4.02 16.41 10.72
C SER A 27 4.67 17.55 9.94
N VAL A 28 4.51 17.56 8.61
CA VAL A 28 5.02 18.65 7.75
C VAL A 28 4.31 19.96 8.04
N SER A 29 2.99 19.94 8.27
CA SER A 29 2.22 21.15 8.54
C SER A 29 2.58 21.77 9.89
N SER A 30 2.95 20.97 10.89
CA SER A 30 3.20 21.46 12.25
C SER A 30 4.68 21.75 12.51
N ASN A 31 5.58 20.91 11.99
CA ASN A 31 7.01 20.96 12.29
C ASN A 31 7.87 21.18 11.04
N GLY A 32 7.26 21.27 9.85
CA GLY A 32 7.99 21.37 8.59
C GLY A 32 8.61 20.05 8.12
N TRP A 33 9.52 20.17 7.15
CA TRP A 33 10.25 19.04 6.58
C TRP A 33 11.41 18.60 7.48
N GLY A 34 11.06 17.93 8.58
CA GLY A 34 12.02 17.29 9.49
C GLY A 34 12.25 15.81 9.18
N PHE A 35 13.22 15.20 9.88
CA PHE A 35 13.53 13.77 9.78
C PHE A 35 12.29 12.88 9.93
N PHE A 36 11.41 13.18 10.89
CA PHE A 36 10.21 12.39 11.14
C PHE A 36 9.21 12.42 9.98
N SER A 37 9.08 13.57 9.31
CA SER A 37 8.23 13.71 8.11
C SER A 37 8.74 12.83 6.97
N TYR A 38 10.04 12.83 6.70
CA TYR A 38 10.64 11.94 5.69
C TYR A 38 10.55 10.46 6.07
N PHE A 39 10.68 10.14 7.36
CA PHE A 39 10.50 8.79 7.85
C PHE A 39 9.07 8.28 7.61
N LEU A 40 8.06 9.08 7.93
CA LEU A 40 6.65 8.76 7.67
C LEU A 40 6.35 8.61 6.17
N VAL A 41 6.91 9.48 5.33
CA VAL A 41 6.80 9.36 3.86
C VAL A 41 7.44 8.07 3.36
N GLY A 42 8.59 7.68 3.91
CA GLY A 42 9.25 6.41 3.62
C GLY A 42 8.36 5.21 3.94
N LEU A 43 7.80 5.16 5.15
CA LEU A 43 6.87 4.11 5.56
C LEU A 43 5.62 4.06 4.68
N ALA A 44 4.99 5.21 4.44
CA ALA A 44 3.84 5.33 3.54
C ALA A 44 4.14 4.79 2.13
N THR A 45 5.36 5.02 1.62
CA THR A 45 5.78 4.55 0.30
C THR A 45 5.96 3.04 0.26
N LEU A 46 6.51 2.43 1.31
CA LEU A 46 6.67 0.98 1.40
C LEU A 46 5.29 0.28 1.45
N ASP A 47 4.36 0.82 2.23
CA ASP A 47 3.01 0.29 2.36
C ASP A 47 2.19 0.47 1.08
N MET A 48 2.22 1.67 0.48
CA MET A 48 1.58 1.91 -0.82
C MET A 48 2.19 1.06 -1.93
N GLY A 49 3.52 0.95 -2.00
CA GLY A 49 4.20 0.13 -3.01
C GLY A 49 3.81 -1.35 -2.94
N SER A 50 3.68 -1.88 -1.73
CA SER A 50 3.18 -3.23 -1.48
C SER A 50 1.71 -3.39 -1.92
N GLY A 51 0.86 -2.40 -1.61
CA GLY A 51 -0.52 -2.34 -2.08
C GLY A 51 -0.65 -2.29 -3.60
N VAL A 52 0.13 -1.45 -4.27
CA VAL A 52 0.18 -1.33 -5.74
C VAL A 52 0.63 -2.63 -6.38
N ARG A 53 1.68 -3.27 -5.85
CA ARG A 53 2.16 -4.58 -6.35
C ARG A 53 1.07 -5.65 -6.27
N MET A 54 0.30 -5.66 -5.19
CA MET A 54 -0.82 -6.58 -5.00
C MET A 54 -1.94 -6.35 -6.03
N LEU A 55 -2.28 -5.09 -6.30
CA LEU A 55 -3.26 -4.71 -7.32
C LEU A 55 -2.82 -5.15 -8.71
N ILE A 56 -1.56 -4.88 -9.08
CA ILE A 56 -0.98 -5.33 -10.36
C ILE A 56 -1.04 -6.85 -10.48
N LEU A 57 -0.67 -7.58 -9.43
CA LEU A 57 -0.73 -9.04 -9.41
C LEU A 57 -2.18 -9.54 -9.63
N HIS A 58 -3.17 -8.90 -9.00
CA HIS A 58 -4.58 -9.24 -9.18
C HIS A 58 -5.02 -9.05 -10.65
N PHE A 59 -4.69 -7.90 -11.26
CA PHE A 59 -4.99 -7.65 -12.67
C PHE A 59 -4.28 -8.64 -13.61
N LYS A 60 -3.01 -8.97 -13.33
CA LYS A 60 -2.23 -9.92 -14.13
C LYS A 60 -2.83 -11.33 -14.07
N ILE A 61 -3.21 -11.81 -12.88
CA ILE A 61 -3.88 -13.12 -12.72
C ILE A 61 -5.20 -13.13 -13.49
N LYS A 62 -6.00 -12.06 -13.39
CA LYS A 62 -7.28 -11.95 -14.10
C LYS A 62 -7.09 -11.94 -15.63
N ALA A 63 -6.05 -11.29 -16.14
CA ALA A 63 -5.72 -11.27 -17.56
C ALA A 63 -5.32 -12.67 -18.09
N ILE A 64 -4.49 -13.41 -17.34
CA ILE A 64 -4.08 -14.78 -17.69
C ILE A 64 -5.28 -15.73 -17.68
N GLN A 65 -6.17 -15.62 -16.69
CA GLN A 65 -7.39 -16.44 -16.65
C GLN A 65 -8.33 -16.15 -17.81
N LYS A 66 -8.41 -14.88 -18.26
CA LYS A 66 -9.21 -14.50 -19.43
C LYS A 66 -8.64 -15.07 -20.73
N SER A 67 -7.31 -15.14 -20.89
CA SER A 67 -6.70 -15.73 -22.08
C SER A 67 -6.81 -17.25 -22.12
N LYS A 68 -6.84 -17.92 -20.96
CA LYS A 68 -6.98 -19.40 -20.87
C LYS A 68 -8.42 -19.90 -21.14
N LYS A 69 -9.40 -19.00 -21.18
CA LYS A 69 -10.81 -19.30 -21.46
C LYS A 69 -11.21 -19.03 -22.93
N LYS A 70 -10.26 -18.57 -23.75
CA LYS A 70 -10.43 -18.35 -25.19
C LYS A 70 -9.65 -19.43 -25.94
#